data_AF-A0A7W4WBH8-F1
#
_entry.id   AF-A0A7W4WBH8-F1
#
_cell.length_a   1.000
_cell.length_b   1.000
_cell.length_c   1.000
_cell.angle_alpha   90.00
_cell.angle_beta   90.00
_cell.angle_gamma   90.00
#
_symmetry.space_group_name_H-M   'P 1'
#
loop_
_entity.id
_entity.type
_entity.pdbx_description
1 polymer ?
#
loop_
_entity_poly.entity_id
_entity_poly.type
_entity_poly.pdbx_seq_one_letter_code
_entity_poly.pdbx_strand_id
1 'polypeptide(L)'
;MIIATDMPEVTQCAVTQCAYNAGAACHARAITVGEGDEPDCDTFFGNSHHTKSARTAGVGACKMTDCAHNDDLECSANGIKVGPSINCLTYTH
;
A
#
# COMPACT_ATOMS: atom_id res chain seq x y z
N MET A 1 -10.47 8.13 -22.64
CA MET A 1 -9.16 8.32 -21.99
C MET A 1 -9.41 8.28 -20.50
N ILE A 2 -8.91 7.28 -19.80
CA ILE A 2 -8.91 7.30 -18.33
C ILE A 2 -7.58 7.95 -17.96
N ILE A 3 -7.62 9.20 -17.51
CA ILE A 3 -6.53 9.75 -16.72
C ILE A 3 -6.77 9.18 -15.32
N ALA A 4 -6.13 8.07 -14.99
CA ALA A 4 -6.05 7.59 -13.61
C ALA A 4 -4.66 7.96 -13.10
N THR A 5 -4.48 9.23 -12.75
CA THR A 5 -3.42 9.61 -11.82
C THR A 5 -4.18 9.96 -10.56
N ASP A 6 -4.22 9.06 -9.57
CA ASP A 6 -4.72 9.52 -8.27
C ASP A 6 -4.17 8.77 -7.07
N MET A 7 -3.55 7.60 -7.22
CA MET A 7 -2.81 6.95 -6.13
C MET A 7 -1.77 5.98 -6.69
N PRO A 8 -0.52 5.95 -6.17
CA PRO A 8 0.46 4.92 -6.53
C PRO A 8 -0.08 3.52 -6.32
N GLU A 9 0.02 2.67 -7.34
CA GLU A 9 -0.50 1.31 -7.25
C GLU A 9 0.34 0.44 -6.32
N VAL A 10 -0.31 -0.51 -5.64
CA VAL A 10 0.37 -1.56 -4.90
C VAL A 10 0.72 -2.69 -5.87
N THR A 11 1.88 -2.58 -6.50
CA THR A 11 2.36 -3.52 -7.53
C THR A 11 2.62 -4.93 -6.98
N GLN A 12 2.88 -5.05 -5.67
CA GLN A 12 3.11 -6.32 -5.01
C GLN A 12 2.72 -6.25 -3.52
N CYS A 13 2.07 -7.29 -3.01
CA CYS A 13 1.82 -7.48 -1.58
C CYS A 13 2.21 -8.90 -1.16
N ALA A 14 3.28 -9.04 -0.37
CA ALA A 14 3.78 -10.33 0.10
C ALA A 14 3.14 -10.79 1.43
N VAL A 15 2.21 -10.01 1.99
CA VAL A 15 1.54 -10.32 3.27
C VAL A 15 0.41 -11.33 3.03
N THR A 16 0.72 -12.62 3.13
CA THR A 16 -0.24 -13.71 2.84
C THR A 16 -1.46 -13.71 3.75
N GLN A 17 -1.32 -13.24 5.00
CA GLN A 17 -2.38 -13.16 5.99
C GLN A 17 -3.28 -11.91 5.88
N CYS A 18 -2.99 -11.01 4.93
CA CYS A 18 -3.76 -9.78 4.76
C CYS A 18 -5.08 -10.05 4.02
N ALA A 19 -6.20 -9.63 4.62
CA ALA A 19 -7.53 -9.77 4.05
C ALA A 19 -7.67 -9.14 2.66
N TYR A 20 -6.89 -8.09 2.37
CA TYR A 20 -6.92 -7.43 1.07
C TYR A 20 -6.05 -8.10 0.01
N ASN A 21 -5.17 -9.04 0.39
CA ASN A 21 -4.23 -9.70 -0.51
C ASN A 21 -4.84 -10.98 -1.13
N ALA A 22 -5.90 -10.83 -1.93
CA ALA A 22 -6.53 -11.96 -2.61
C ALA A 22 -5.77 -12.28 -3.90
N GLY A 23 -5.52 -13.56 -4.20
CA GLY A 23 -4.86 -13.95 -5.45
C GLY A 23 -3.45 -13.38 -5.63
N ALA A 24 -2.73 -13.12 -4.53
CA ALA A 24 -1.42 -12.46 -4.52
C ALA A 24 -1.42 -11.04 -5.11
N ALA A 25 -2.56 -10.36 -5.07
CA ALA A 25 -2.71 -8.96 -5.43
C ALA A 25 -3.44 -8.19 -4.31
N CYS A 26 -3.00 -6.96 -4.05
CA CYS A 26 -3.69 -6.12 -3.08
C CYS A 26 -4.93 -5.46 -3.70
N HIS A 27 -6.07 -5.58 -3.00
CA HIS A 27 -7.36 -5.06 -3.44
C HIS A 27 -7.98 -4.06 -2.44
N ALA A 28 -7.18 -3.50 -1.54
CA ALA A 28 -7.58 -2.38 -0.68
C ALA A 28 -7.96 -1.16 -1.56
N ARG A 29 -8.95 -0.36 -1.16
CA ARG A 29 -9.36 0.80 -1.96
C ARG A 29 -8.37 1.97 -1.85
N ALA A 30 -7.87 2.22 -0.64
CA ALA A 30 -6.90 3.26 -0.32
C ALA A 30 -6.01 2.73 0.80
N ILE A 31 -4.69 2.71 0.57
CA ILE A 31 -3.69 2.27 1.54
C ILE A 31 -3.08 3.48 2.25
N THR A 32 -2.88 3.34 3.55
CA THR A 32 -2.05 4.20 4.39
C THR A 32 -0.69 3.53 4.66
N VAL A 33 0.39 4.30 4.61
CA VAL A 33 1.73 3.87 5.01
C VAL A 33 2.21 4.74 6.17
N GLY A 34 2.72 4.12 7.25
CA GLY A 34 3.48 4.82 8.30
C GLY A 34 2.66 5.45 9.43
N GLU A 35 1.65 4.77 9.98
CA GLU A 35 0.93 5.26 11.19
C GLU A 35 1.81 5.28 12.45
N GLY A 36 2.95 4.56 12.45
CA GLY A 36 3.96 4.58 13.51
C GLY A 36 5.34 4.99 12.99
N ASP A 37 6.39 4.67 13.75
CA ASP A 37 7.79 5.00 13.40
C ASP A 37 8.35 4.12 12.26
N GLU A 38 7.61 3.08 11.84
CA GLU A 38 8.02 2.16 10.79
C GLU A 38 7.21 2.42 9.50
N PRO A 39 7.83 2.28 8.31
CA PRO A 39 7.18 2.52 7.02
C PRO A 39 6.23 1.38 6.62
N ASP A 40 5.35 0.98 7.53
CA ASP A 40 4.46 -0.17 7.37
C ASP A 40 3.17 0.19 6.64
N CYS A 41 2.63 -0.79 5.91
CA CYS A 41 1.28 -0.76 5.38
C CYS A 41 0.27 -0.83 6.53
N ASP A 42 -0.12 0.33 7.02
CA ASP A 42 -1.06 0.50 8.13
C ASP A 42 -2.48 -0.01 7.78
N THR A 43 -2.80 -0.09 6.49
CA THR A 43 -4.04 -0.73 6.03
C THR A 43 -4.05 -2.26 6.17
N PHE A 44 -2.94 -2.87 6.63
CA PHE A 44 -2.89 -4.28 6.93
C PHE A 44 -4.05 -4.70 7.85
N PHE A 45 -4.79 -5.72 7.41
CA PHE A 45 -5.83 -6.33 8.22
C PHE A 45 -5.66 -7.85 8.18
N GLY A 46 -5.20 -8.44 9.28
CA GLY A 46 -5.10 -9.89 9.42
C GLY A 46 -6.47 -10.54 9.51
N ASN A 47 -6.80 -11.46 8.59
CA ASN A 47 -8.09 -12.16 8.60
C ASN A 47 -7.98 -13.56 7.97
N SER A 48 -8.84 -14.49 8.38
CA SER A 48 -8.93 -15.83 7.80
C SER A 48 -9.56 -15.85 6.41
N HIS A 49 -10.24 -14.78 6.00
CA HIS A 49 -10.87 -14.64 4.69
C HIS A 49 -10.33 -13.43 3.94
N HIS A 50 -10.19 -13.60 2.63
CA HIS A 50 -9.85 -12.50 1.73
C HIS A 50 -11.09 -11.77 1.21
N THR A 51 -10.89 -10.51 0.84
CA THR A 51 -11.86 -9.73 0.07
C THR A 51 -12.20 -10.42 -1.25
N LYS A 52 -13.43 -10.21 -1.72
CA LYS A 52 -13.90 -10.65 -3.06
C LYS A 52 -13.70 -9.58 -4.14
N SER A 53 -13.10 -8.45 -3.78
CA SER A 53 -12.84 -7.34 -4.67
C SER A 53 -11.80 -7.71 -5.74
N ALA A 54 -11.96 -7.16 -6.95
CA ALA A 54 -10.98 -7.29 -8.04
C ALA A 54 -10.32 -5.93 -8.41
N ARG A 55 -10.47 -4.90 -7.56
CA ARG A 55 -9.87 -3.58 -7.79
C ARG A 55 -8.35 -3.62 -7.62
N THR A 56 -7.63 -2.76 -8.33
CA THR A 56 -6.23 -2.47 -8.01
C THR A 56 -6.19 -1.58 -6.77
N ALA A 57 -5.27 -1.88 -5.83
CA ALA A 57 -5.03 -1.02 -4.68
C ALA A 57 -4.15 0.17 -5.02
N GLY A 58 -4.41 1.29 -4.37
CA GLY A 58 -3.60 2.51 -4.43
C GLY A 58 -3.24 3.03 -3.04
N VAL A 59 -2.14 3.77 -2.93
CA VAL A 59 -1.72 4.46 -1.70
C VAL A 59 -2.38 5.82 -1.63
N GLY A 60 -3.26 6.01 -0.63
CA GLY A 60 -3.96 7.27 -0.40
C GLY A 60 -3.28 8.19 0.61
N ALA A 61 -2.35 7.70 1.43
CA ALA A 61 -1.52 8.55 2.29
C ALA A 61 -0.17 7.90 2.60
N CYS A 62 0.88 8.74 2.61
CA CYS A 62 2.20 8.41 3.14
C CYS A 62 2.47 9.30 4.35
N LYS A 63 2.51 8.70 5.54
CA LYS A 63 2.73 9.40 6.82
C LYS A 63 4.20 9.42 7.25
N MET A 64 5.05 8.69 6.53
CA MET A 64 6.51 8.74 6.69
C MET A 64 7.04 10.07 6.17
N THR A 65 7.18 11.06 7.04
CA THR A 65 7.56 12.44 6.68
C THR A 65 8.98 12.57 6.15
N ASP A 66 9.81 11.57 6.40
CA ASP A 66 11.17 11.44 5.91
C ASP A 66 11.28 10.54 4.67
N CYS A 67 10.17 10.10 4.07
CA CYS A 67 10.22 9.30 2.85
C CYS A 67 10.45 10.21 1.62
N ALA A 68 11.46 9.90 0.80
CA ALA A 68 11.78 10.60 -0.46
C ALA A 68 10.67 10.54 -1.52
N HIS A 69 9.68 9.66 -1.36
CA HIS A 69 8.49 9.58 -2.21
C HIS A 69 7.27 10.28 -1.62
N ASN A 70 7.40 10.87 -0.43
CA ASN A 70 6.33 11.62 0.20
C ASN A 70 6.31 13.05 -0.37
N ASP A 71 5.22 13.40 -1.05
CA ASP A 71 4.91 14.75 -1.50
C ASP A 71 3.62 15.18 -0.81
N ASP A 72 3.72 16.13 0.12
CA ASP A 72 2.62 16.66 0.93
C ASP A 72 1.69 15.59 1.56
N LEU A 73 2.28 14.60 2.24
CA LEU A 73 1.58 13.48 2.90
C LEU A 73 0.95 12.46 1.93
N GLU A 74 1.23 12.59 0.64
CA GLU A 74 0.80 11.66 -0.40
C GLU A 74 2.02 10.96 -1.03
N CYS A 75 1.84 9.71 -1.47
CA CYS A 75 2.93 9.00 -2.13
C CYS A 75 2.98 9.39 -3.61
N SER A 76 4.18 9.69 -4.11
CA SER A 76 4.42 10.05 -5.52
C SER A 76 5.22 8.98 -6.29
N ALA A 77 5.46 7.82 -5.68
CA ALA A 77 6.13 6.71 -6.35
C ALA A 77 5.30 6.19 -7.54
N ASN A 78 5.96 5.63 -8.57
CA ASN A 78 5.25 4.99 -9.69
C ASN A 78 4.40 3.77 -9.24
N GLY A 79 4.70 3.23 -8.07
CA GLY A 79 4.01 2.13 -7.43
C GLY A 79 4.82 1.60 -6.26
N ILE A 80 4.16 0.96 -5.30
CA ILE A 80 4.80 0.44 -4.09
C ILE A 80 4.83 -1.08 -4.04
N LYS A 81 5.72 -1.62 -3.22
CA LYS A 81 5.77 -3.04 -2.86
C LYS A 81 5.65 -3.20 -1.35
N VAL A 82 4.78 -4.08 -0.90
CA VAL A 82 4.61 -4.43 0.52
C VAL A 82 5.28 -5.77 0.79
N GLY A 83 6.22 -5.79 1.74
CA GLY A 83 6.96 -6.96 2.18
C GLY A 83 6.14 -7.91 3.06
N PRO A 84 6.69 -9.08 3.41
CA PRO A 84 6.00 -10.09 4.21
C PRO A 84 5.70 -9.60 5.63
N SER A 85 6.56 -8.72 6.17
CA SER A 85 6.41 -8.08 7.48
C SER A 85 5.66 -6.75 7.39
N ILE A 86 4.68 -6.64 6.49
CA ILE A 86 3.84 -5.45 6.23
C ILE A 86 4.56 -4.16 5.81
N ASN A 87 5.89 -4.15 5.81
CA ASN A 87 6.71 -2.99 5.48
C ASN A 87 6.62 -2.56 4.01
N CYS A 88 6.57 -1.26 3.75
CA CYS A 88 6.68 -0.68 2.42
C CYS A 88 8.13 -0.78 1.95
N LEU A 89 8.43 -1.72 1.05
CA LEU A 89 9.76 -1.93 0.47
C LEU A 89 10.18 -0.82 -0.51
N THR A 90 9.25 0.06 -0.88
CA THR A 90 9.52 1.24 -1.71
C THR A 90 9.93 2.45 -0.87
N TYR A 91 9.77 2.39 0.45
CA TYR A 91 10.26 3.42 1.35
C TYR A 91 11.76 3.70 1.13
N THR A 92 12.11 4.97 1.09
CA THR A 92 13.49 5.47 0.99
C THR A 92 13.54 6.76 1.81
N HIS A 93 14.50 6.89 2.73
CA HIS A 93 14.75 8.15 3.44
C HIS A 93 15.18 9.28 2.50
#